data_AF-A0AAU5S9Q2-F1
#
_entry.id   AF-A0AAU5S9Q2-F1
#
_cell.length_a   1.000
_cell.length_b   1.000
_cell.length_c   1.000
_cell.angle_alpha   90.00
_cell.angle_beta   90.00
_cell.angle_gamma   90.00
#
_symmetry.space_group_name_H-M   'P 1'
#
loop_
_entity.id
_entity.type
_entity.pdbx_description
1 polymer ?
#
loop_
_entity_poly.entity_id
_entity_poly.type
_entity_poly.pdbx_seq_one_letter_code
_entity_poly.pdbx_strand_id
1 'polypeptide(L)'
;MATSKARRAWDDLNQRQQTYLRILYDADQALEEEHHDQGARGQWSSAPARVWRRIDVNSYYSSVAGRLRTQGVYDSGLGSTLSALTDRALIQTGDDRGSVCAWMTRAGRAAVRSGLGIGPAADRPAWAMSEWMWRALVMVAETGTEGLPTSELWNAAHRYLVVDELMQGNRGYLDVTITYVQYKVRDHNGALYDPPHYGTRDDRHYHLTDAGRAHYVEHVAVYRELYPDIDAPDLPTNTPMPTEASG
;
A
#
# COMPACT_ATOMS: atom_id res chain seq x y z
N MET A 1 34.82 -6.91 0.34
CA MET A 1 33.67 -6.57 1.19
C MET A 1 33.07 -7.86 1.74
N ALA A 2 32.71 -7.90 3.03
CA ALA A 2 32.14 -9.12 3.62
C ALA A 2 30.74 -9.39 3.07
N THR A 3 30.51 -10.59 2.55
CA THR A 3 29.19 -11.03 2.07
C THR A 3 28.17 -11.00 3.22
N SER A 4 27.07 -10.26 3.03
CA SER A 4 26.03 -10.11 4.05
C SER A 4 25.46 -11.46 4.47
N LYS A 5 24.91 -11.58 5.69
CA LYS A 5 24.26 -12.83 6.17
C LYS A 5 23.15 -13.28 5.22
N ALA A 6 22.37 -12.33 4.70
CA ALA A 6 21.30 -12.60 3.75
C ALA A 6 21.85 -13.11 2.41
N ARG A 7 22.95 -12.52 1.92
CA ARG A 7 23.59 -12.96 0.68
C ARG A 7 24.15 -14.38 0.80
N ARG A 8 24.84 -14.70 1.90
CA ARG A 8 25.29 -16.07 2.18
C ARG A 8 24.12 -17.07 2.24
N ALA A 9 23.06 -16.71 2.94
CA ALA A 9 21.87 -17.57 3.04
C ALA A 9 21.21 -17.85 1.68
N TRP A 10 21.36 -16.96 0.69
CA TRP A 10 20.91 -17.19 -0.69
C TRP A 10 21.90 -18.01 -1.51
N ASP A 11 23.20 -17.68 -1.42
CA ASP A 11 24.26 -18.35 -2.17
C ASP A 11 24.45 -19.82 -1.74
N ASP A 12 24.13 -20.16 -0.48
CA ASP A 12 24.16 -21.54 0.05
C ASP A 12 22.99 -22.42 -0.42
N LEU A 13 21.99 -21.83 -1.10
CA LEU A 13 20.87 -22.57 -1.67
C LEU A 13 21.23 -23.13 -3.04
N ASN A 14 20.82 -24.37 -3.30
CA ASN A 14 20.89 -24.88 -4.67
C ASN A 14 19.86 -24.19 -5.59
N GLN A 15 20.04 -24.33 -6.90
CA GLN A 15 19.18 -23.68 -7.90
C GLN A 15 17.68 -23.97 -7.71
N ARG A 16 17.34 -25.20 -7.29
CA ARG A 16 15.96 -25.58 -7.03
C ARG A 16 15.39 -24.84 -5.82
N GLN A 17 16.13 -24.79 -4.72
CA GLN A 17 15.76 -24.07 -3.51
C GLN A 17 15.62 -22.56 -3.77
N GLN A 18 16.54 -21.96 -4.53
CA GLN A 18 16.45 -20.56 -4.97
C GLN A 18 15.18 -20.32 -5.80
N THR A 19 14.85 -21.24 -6.71
CA THR A 19 13.63 -21.14 -7.54
C THR A 19 12.36 -21.17 -6.68
N TYR A 20 12.28 -22.11 -5.73
CA TYR A 20 11.16 -22.19 -4.79
C TYR A 20 11.05 -20.93 -3.95
N LEU A 21 12.15 -20.49 -3.34
CA LEU A 21 12.15 -19.34 -2.45
C LEU A 21 11.77 -18.04 -3.18
N ARG A 22 12.19 -17.88 -4.45
CA ARG A 22 11.78 -16.75 -5.30
C ARG A 22 10.28 -16.78 -5.60
N ILE A 23 9.73 -17.93 -6.01
CA ILE A 23 8.29 -18.03 -6.31
C ILE A 23 7.44 -17.77 -5.06
N LEU A 24 7.87 -18.26 -3.90
CA LEU A 24 7.21 -17.96 -2.62
C LEU A 24 7.34 -16.48 -2.24
N TYR A 25 8.49 -15.84 -2.50
CA TYR A 25 8.66 -14.41 -2.29
C TYR A 25 7.69 -13.60 -3.15
N ASP A 26 7.59 -13.88 -4.44
CA ASP A 26 6.69 -13.17 -5.33
C ASP A 26 5.22 -13.32 -4.89
N ALA A 27 4.82 -14.52 -4.44
CA ALA A 27 3.49 -14.74 -3.89
C ALA A 27 3.26 -13.99 -2.56
N ASP A 28 4.26 -13.93 -1.69
CA ASP A 28 4.23 -13.13 -0.45
C ASP A 28 4.07 -11.62 -0.72
N GLN A 29 4.74 -11.11 -1.76
CA GLN A 29 4.64 -9.70 -2.15
C GLN A 29 3.27 -9.40 -2.78
N ALA A 30 2.72 -10.29 -3.61
CA ALA A 30 1.37 -10.12 -4.17
C ALA A 30 0.28 -10.10 -3.08
N LEU A 31 0.41 -10.93 -2.03
CA LEU A 31 -0.51 -10.91 -0.88
C LEU A 31 -0.38 -9.61 -0.06
N GLU A 32 0.82 -9.05 0.03
CA GLU A 32 1.08 -7.74 0.66
C GLU A 32 0.44 -6.59 -0.11
N GLU A 33 0.56 -6.60 -1.43
CA GLU A 33 -0.08 -5.65 -2.34
C GLU A 33 -1.61 -5.77 -2.26
N GLU A 34 -2.17 -6.98 -2.32
CA GLU A 34 -3.61 -7.20 -2.22
C GLU A 34 -4.17 -6.73 -0.87
N HIS A 35 -3.50 -7.03 0.25
CA HIS A 35 -3.93 -6.56 1.56
C HIS A 35 -3.87 -5.04 1.66
N HIS A 36 -2.87 -4.41 1.03
CA HIS A 36 -2.78 -2.96 0.93
C HIS A 36 -3.93 -2.37 0.11
N ASP A 37 -4.25 -2.95 -1.04
CA ASP A 37 -5.35 -2.55 -1.92
C ASP A 37 -6.73 -2.69 -1.25
N GLN A 38 -6.95 -3.80 -0.54
CA GLN A 38 -8.17 -4.00 0.25
C GLN A 38 -8.30 -2.93 1.33
N GLY A 39 -7.19 -2.60 2.02
CA GLY A 39 -7.13 -1.48 2.95
C GLY A 39 -7.47 -0.14 2.30
N ALA A 40 -6.92 0.13 1.11
CA ALA A 40 -7.20 1.34 0.32
C ALA A 40 -8.69 1.44 -0.09
N ARG A 41 -9.35 0.30 -0.35
CA ARG A 41 -10.79 0.22 -0.64
C ARG A 41 -11.68 0.24 0.62
N GLY A 42 -11.12 0.52 1.79
CA GLY A 42 -11.85 0.59 3.06
C GLY A 42 -12.17 -0.76 3.70
N GLN A 43 -11.67 -1.87 3.14
CA GLN A 43 -11.82 -3.22 3.68
C GLN A 43 -10.61 -3.60 4.56
N TRP A 44 -10.20 -2.66 5.43
CA TRP A 44 -9.06 -2.87 6.31
C TRP A 44 -9.31 -4.03 7.28
N SER A 45 -8.38 -4.97 7.33
CA SER A 45 -8.37 -6.07 8.28
C SER A 45 -7.29 -5.87 9.34
N SER A 46 -7.65 -6.04 10.61
CA SER A 46 -6.69 -6.09 11.73
C SER A 46 -6.11 -7.49 11.93
N ALA A 47 -6.41 -8.44 11.03
CA ALA A 47 -5.89 -9.80 11.12
C ALA A 47 -4.34 -9.77 11.09
N PRO A 48 -3.69 -10.60 11.93
CA PRO A 48 -2.24 -10.64 11.97
C PRO A 48 -1.67 -11.13 10.63
N ALA A 49 -0.47 -10.65 10.26
CA ALA A 49 0.17 -10.96 8.97
C ALA A 49 0.26 -12.46 8.66
N ARG A 50 0.39 -13.30 9.68
CA ARG A 50 0.39 -14.76 9.53
C ARG A 50 -0.90 -15.31 8.92
N VAL A 51 -2.04 -14.65 9.10
CA VAL A 51 -3.33 -15.10 8.57
C VAL A 51 -3.45 -14.76 7.08
N TRP A 52 -3.19 -13.51 6.70
CA TRP A 52 -3.39 -13.06 5.32
C TRP A 52 -2.18 -13.27 4.39
N ARG A 53 -0.95 -13.45 4.91
CA ARG A 53 0.23 -13.85 4.11
C ARG A 53 0.39 -15.36 3.94
N ARG A 54 -0.69 -16.12 4.05
CA ARG A 54 -0.64 -17.57 3.86
C ARG A 54 -0.50 -17.88 2.38
N ILE A 55 0.51 -18.66 2.01
CA ILE A 55 0.74 -19.08 0.63
C ILE A 55 0.38 -20.56 0.50
N ASP A 56 -0.64 -20.86 -0.29
CA ASP A 56 -1.00 -22.24 -0.60
C ASP A 56 -0.01 -22.79 -1.64
N VAL A 57 0.74 -23.87 -1.33
CA VAL A 57 1.86 -24.33 -2.17
C VAL A 57 1.45 -25.41 -3.17
N ASN A 58 0.56 -26.32 -2.76
CA ASN A 58 0.19 -27.51 -3.55
C ASN A 58 -1.29 -27.56 -3.95
N SER A 59 -2.09 -26.52 -3.63
CA SER A 59 -3.47 -26.43 -4.07
C SER A 59 -3.56 -26.40 -5.60
N TYR A 60 -4.59 -27.05 -6.17
CA TYR A 60 -4.80 -27.12 -7.62
C TYR A 60 -4.90 -25.74 -8.28
N TYR A 61 -5.46 -24.76 -7.55
CA TYR A 61 -5.62 -23.37 -7.98
C TYR A 61 -4.49 -22.44 -7.52
N SER A 62 -3.44 -22.98 -6.89
CA SER A 62 -2.31 -22.16 -6.43
C SER A 62 -1.50 -21.61 -7.59
N SER A 63 -1.34 -20.29 -7.61
CA SER A 63 -0.41 -19.59 -8.52
C SER A 63 1.03 -20.09 -8.33
N VAL A 64 1.41 -20.50 -7.11
CA VAL A 64 2.72 -21.10 -6.80
C VAL A 64 2.87 -22.46 -7.48
N ALA A 65 1.88 -23.34 -7.37
CA ALA A 65 1.93 -24.67 -8.00
C ALA A 65 2.04 -24.57 -9.54
N GLY A 66 1.28 -23.64 -10.16
CA GLY A 66 1.38 -23.37 -11.60
C GLY A 66 2.76 -22.86 -12.02
N ARG A 67 3.34 -21.91 -11.27
CA ARG A 67 4.66 -21.35 -11.54
C ARG A 67 5.78 -22.36 -11.35
N LEU A 68 5.71 -23.20 -10.32
CA LEU A 68 6.68 -24.28 -10.09
C LEU A 68 6.64 -25.33 -11.21
N ARG A 69 5.45 -25.68 -11.72
CA ARG A 69 5.31 -26.58 -12.89
C ARG A 69 5.92 -25.97 -14.14
N THR A 70 5.66 -24.69 -14.39
CA THR A 70 6.22 -23.94 -15.52
C THR A 70 7.74 -23.91 -15.50
N GLN A 71 8.34 -23.83 -14.30
CA GLN A 71 9.80 -23.87 -14.12
C GLN A 71 10.36 -25.31 -14.07
N GLY A 72 9.53 -26.34 -14.27
CA GLY A 72 9.95 -27.74 -14.30
C GLY A 72 10.42 -28.32 -12.96
N VAL A 73 10.12 -27.66 -11.84
CA VAL A 73 10.58 -28.06 -10.49
C VAL A 73 9.47 -28.62 -9.60
N TYR A 74 8.23 -28.71 -10.11
CA TYR A 74 7.10 -29.28 -9.38
C TYR A 74 7.05 -30.81 -9.56
N ASP A 75 7.64 -31.54 -8.62
CA ASP A 75 7.72 -33.01 -8.63
C ASP A 75 7.68 -33.59 -7.19
N SER A 76 7.96 -34.88 -7.04
CA SER A 76 8.02 -35.61 -5.76
C SER A 76 9.02 -35.03 -4.74
N GLY A 77 9.94 -34.17 -5.16
CA GLY A 77 10.91 -33.45 -4.34
C GLY A 77 10.38 -32.18 -3.65
N LEU A 78 9.09 -31.84 -3.82
CA LEU A 78 8.47 -30.67 -3.16
C LEU A 78 8.66 -30.68 -1.64
N GLY A 79 8.34 -31.79 -0.98
CA GLY A 79 8.45 -31.90 0.49
C GLY A 79 9.89 -31.72 0.98
N SER A 80 10.87 -32.31 0.29
CA SER A 80 12.28 -32.17 0.63
C SER A 80 12.80 -30.75 0.47
N THR A 81 12.33 -30.04 -0.56
CA THR A 81 12.74 -28.64 -0.81
C THR A 81 12.15 -27.72 0.25
N LEU A 82 10.88 -27.89 0.60
CA LEU A 82 10.24 -27.13 1.66
C LEU A 82 10.88 -27.39 3.03
N SER A 83 11.18 -28.66 3.36
CA SER A 83 11.90 -29.00 4.60
C SER A 83 13.25 -28.29 4.66
N ALA A 84 14.04 -28.36 3.58
CA ALA A 84 15.35 -27.73 3.53
C ALA A 84 15.30 -26.19 3.70
N LEU A 85 14.25 -25.52 3.21
CA LEU A 85 14.04 -24.09 3.40
C LEU A 85 13.54 -23.76 4.82
N THR A 86 12.73 -24.63 5.42
CA THR A 86 12.27 -24.53 6.82
C THR A 86 13.43 -24.74 7.80
N ASP A 87 14.29 -25.72 7.58
CA ASP A 87 15.47 -26.01 8.41
C ASP A 87 16.46 -24.83 8.45
N ARG A 88 16.50 -24.07 7.36
CA ARG A 88 17.28 -22.82 7.24
C ARG A 88 16.56 -21.58 7.79
N ALA A 89 15.35 -21.75 8.34
CA ALA A 89 14.47 -20.70 8.83
C ALA A 89 14.14 -19.60 7.79
N LEU A 90 14.15 -19.94 6.50
CA LEU A 90 13.81 -19.01 5.42
C LEU A 90 12.29 -18.97 5.18
N ILE A 91 11.62 -20.08 5.45
CA ILE A 91 10.15 -20.18 5.43
C ILE A 91 9.67 -20.88 6.70
N GLN A 92 8.36 -20.81 6.93
CA GLN A 92 7.63 -21.73 7.81
C GLN A 92 6.61 -22.49 6.96
N THR A 93 6.31 -23.73 7.32
CA THR A 93 5.31 -24.56 6.64
C THR A 93 4.22 -24.99 7.61
N GLY A 94 3.05 -25.31 7.07
CA GLY A 94 1.92 -25.85 7.82
C GLY A 94 0.98 -26.64 6.93
N ASP A 95 -0.01 -27.27 7.54
CA ASP A 95 -1.11 -27.93 6.84
C ASP A 95 -2.41 -27.16 7.10
N ASP A 96 -3.19 -26.97 6.05
CA ASP A 96 -4.58 -26.53 6.17
C ASP A 96 -5.46 -27.42 5.28
N ARG A 97 -6.33 -28.22 5.92
CA ARG A 97 -7.28 -29.11 5.24
C ARG A 97 -6.62 -30.00 4.18
N GLY A 98 -5.42 -30.51 4.46
CA GLY A 98 -4.66 -31.36 3.53
C GLY A 98 -3.91 -30.61 2.42
N SER A 99 -3.88 -29.27 2.46
CA SER A 99 -3.03 -28.44 1.60
C SER A 99 -1.83 -27.93 2.38
N VAL A 100 -0.64 -28.07 1.77
CA VAL A 100 0.60 -27.54 2.32
C VAL A 100 0.62 -26.03 2.11
N CYS A 101 0.75 -25.30 3.21
CA CYS A 101 0.88 -23.86 3.24
C CYS A 101 2.30 -23.45 3.64
N ALA A 102 2.74 -22.29 3.16
CA ALA A 102 4.01 -21.69 3.54
C ALA A 102 3.86 -20.21 3.91
N TRP A 103 4.80 -19.73 4.72
CA TRP A 103 4.97 -18.33 5.08
C TRP A 103 6.43 -17.93 4.93
N MET A 104 6.67 -16.78 4.29
CA MET A 104 8.01 -16.22 4.20
C MET A 104 8.43 -15.61 5.54
N THR A 105 9.63 -15.97 6.03
CA THR A 105 10.21 -15.29 7.18
C THR A 105 10.87 -13.98 6.76
N ARG A 106 11.21 -13.13 7.74
CA ARG A 106 12.03 -11.94 7.48
C ARG A 106 13.39 -12.30 6.88
N ALA A 107 13.98 -13.42 7.31
CA ALA A 107 15.25 -13.90 6.78
C ALA A 107 15.11 -14.41 5.34
N GLY A 108 14.02 -15.13 5.02
CA GLY A 108 13.70 -15.55 3.66
C GLY A 108 13.57 -14.37 2.70
N ARG A 109 12.74 -13.37 3.05
CA ARG A 109 12.59 -12.14 2.25
C ARG A 109 13.92 -11.41 2.05
N ALA A 110 14.75 -11.33 3.09
CA ALA A 110 16.07 -10.70 2.99
C ALA A 110 17.02 -11.48 2.07
N ALA A 111 17.01 -12.82 2.14
CA ALA A 111 17.83 -13.67 1.29
C ALA A 111 17.46 -13.51 -0.20
N VAL A 112 16.17 -13.57 -0.54
CA VAL A 112 15.72 -13.37 -1.94
C VAL A 112 16.13 -12.01 -2.46
N ARG A 113 15.84 -10.93 -1.72
CA ARG A 113 16.21 -9.58 -2.13
C ARG A 113 17.71 -9.44 -2.37
N SER A 114 18.52 -9.93 -1.44
CA SER A 114 19.97 -9.91 -1.57
C SER A 114 20.50 -10.78 -2.72
N GLY A 115 19.82 -11.87 -3.04
CA GLY A 115 20.17 -12.78 -4.14
C GLY A 115 19.87 -12.19 -5.52
N LEU A 116 18.73 -11.52 -5.63
CA LEU A 116 18.27 -10.85 -6.85
C LEU A 116 18.91 -9.46 -7.06
N GLY A 117 19.73 -8.99 -6.11
CA GLY A 117 20.27 -7.62 -6.17
C GLY A 117 19.20 -6.54 -5.93
N ILE A 118 18.04 -6.92 -5.41
CA ILE A 118 17.00 -5.98 -4.97
C ILE A 118 17.52 -5.34 -3.70
N GLY A 119 17.97 -4.09 -3.82
CA GLY A 119 18.37 -3.28 -2.67
C GLY A 119 17.21 -3.11 -1.68
N PRO A 120 17.48 -2.65 -0.44
CA PRO A 120 16.42 -2.01 0.32
C PRO A 120 15.75 -0.95 -0.58
N ALA A 121 14.43 -0.80 -0.46
CA ALA A 121 13.76 0.38 -1.04
C ALA A 121 14.62 1.59 -0.70
N ALA A 122 14.95 2.41 -1.70
CA ALA A 122 15.87 3.54 -1.54
C ALA A 122 15.58 4.23 -0.21
N ASP A 123 16.63 4.52 0.57
CA ASP A 123 16.48 5.11 1.90
C ASP A 123 15.57 6.31 1.78
N ARG A 124 14.33 6.11 2.20
CA ARG A 124 13.31 7.14 2.09
C ARG A 124 13.76 8.23 3.06
N PRO A 125 13.95 9.47 2.60
CA PRO A 125 14.27 10.56 3.51
C PRO A 125 13.28 10.59 4.67
N ALA A 126 13.71 10.92 5.88
CA ALA A 126 12.83 10.88 7.05
C ALA A 126 11.56 11.74 6.89
N TRP A 127 11.64 12.80 6.07
CA TRP A 127 10.50 13.64 5.71
C TRP A 127 9.57 12.99 4.66
N ALA A 128 10.03 12.02 3.88
CA ALA A 128 9.23 11.45 2.81
C ALA A 128 8.13 10.51 3.36
N MET A 129 6.90 10.87 3.00
CA MET A 129 5.69 10.09 3.17
C MET A 129 5.77 8.72 2.47
N SER A 130 4.95 7.76 2.91
CA SER A 130 4.74 6.51 2.16
C SER A 130 4.09 6.76 0.81
N GLU A 131 4.23 5.79 -0.10
CA GLU A 131 3.62 5.81 -1.44
C GLU A 131 2.13 6.14 -1.36
N TRP A 132 1.41 5.42 -0.51
CA TRP A 132 -0.02 5.61 -0.29
C TRP A 132 -0.39 7.04 0.15
N MET A 133 0.40 7.62 1.05
CA MET A 133 0.16 8.97 1.55
C MET A 133 0.52 10.04 0.52
N TRP A 134 1.57 9.78 -0.28
CA TRP A 134 1.90 10.60 -1.43
C TRP A 134 0.81 10.56 -2.49
N ARG A 135 0.27 9.38 -2.83
CA ARG A 135 -0.85 9.22 -3.76
C ARG A 135 -2.08 10.00 -3.29
N ALA A 136 -2.40 9.95 -1.99
CA ALA A 136 -3.48 10.74 -1.41
C ALA A 136 -3.26 12.26 -1.58
N LEU A 137 -2.03 12.73 -1.35
CA LEU A 137 -1.69 14.14 -1.55
C LEU A 137 -1.78 14.55 -3.04
N VAL A 138 -1.34 13.68 -3.96
CA VAL A 138 -1.44 13.89 -5.42
C VAL A 138 -2.89 13.98 -5.89
N MET A 139 -3.77 13.09 -5.42
CA MET A 139 -5.21 13.17 -5.78
C MET A 139 -5.81 14.52 -5.38
N VAL A 140 -5.47 15.04 -4.19
CA VAL A 140 -5.94 16.37 -3.79
C VAL A 140 -5.29 17.47 -4.65
N ALA A 141 -4.01 17.35 -4.95
CA ALA A 141 -3.28 18.31 -5.79
C ALA A 141 -3.92 18.44 -7.20
N GLU A 142 -4.37 17.33 -7.79
CA GLU A 142 -5.01 17.28 -9.11
C GLU A 142 -6.35 18.02 -9.16
N THR A 143 -7.12 18.01 -8.07
CA THR A 143 -8.43 18.70 -7.99
C THR A 143 -8.32 20.22 -7.84
N GLY A 144 -7.12 20.75 -7.57
CA GLY A 144 -6.88 22.18 -7.47
C GLY A 144 -7.78 22.89 -6.45
N THR A 145 -8.53 23.89 -6.91
CA THR A 145 -9.41 24.69 -6.04
C THR A 145 -10.76 24.05 -5.76
N GLU A 146 -11.19 23.07 -6.56
CA GLU A 146 -12.46 22.35 -6.31
C GLU A 146 -12.35 21.46 -5.07
N GLY A 147 -11.16 20.93 -4.82
CA GLY A 147 -10.89 20.01 -3.72
C GLY A 147 -11.44 18.61 -3.99
N LEU A 148 -10.85 17.62 -3.31
CA LEU A 148 -11.25 16.23 -3.47
C LEU A 148 -12.42 15.92 -2.52
N PRO A 149 -13.54 15.32 -2.95
CA PRO A 149 -14.62 14.99 -2.03
C PRO A 149 -14.23 13.82 -1.09
N THR A 150 -14.81 13.77 0.13
CA THR A 150 -14.57 12.67 1.10
C THR A 150 -14.85 11.28 0.54
N SER A 151 -15.76 11.14 -0.41
CA SER A 151 -16.01 9.84 -1.06
C SER A 151 -14.82 9.33 -1.88
N GLU A 152 -13.93 10.22 -2.31
CA GLU A 152 -12.78 9.93 -3.16
C GLU A 152 -11.46 9.92 -2.37
N LEU A 153 -11.38 10.68 -1.27
CA LEU A 153 -10.23 10.57 -0.37
C LEU A 153 -10.29 9.26 0.43
N TRP A 154 -9.20 8.50 0.42
CA TRP A 154 -9.06 7.32 1.26
C TRP A 154 -9.21 7.67 2.76
N ASN A 155 -10.18 7.05 3.44
CA ASN A 155 -10.58 7.37 4.81
C ASN A 155 -9.43 7.43 5.84
N ALA A 156 -8.36 6.66 5.64
CA ALA A 156 -7.21 6.69 6.53
C ALA A 156 -6.35 7.95 6.32
N ALA A 157 -6.30 8.54 5.11
CA ALA A 157 -5.41 9.67 4.79
C ALA A 157 -5.81 10.96 5.53
N HIS A 158 -7.11 11.19 5.72
CA HIS A 158 -7.64 12.31 6.52
C HIS A 158 -6.99 12.38 7.91
N ARG A 159 -6.82 11.23 8.59
CA ARG A 159 -6.28 11.17 9.96
C ARG A 159 -4.80 11.59 10.08
N TYR A 160 -4.06 11.61 8.98
CA TYR A 160 -2.61 11.88 8.98
C TYR A 160 -2.23 13.19 8.29
N LEU A 161 -3.13 13.76 7.49
CA LEU A 161 -2.84 14.91 6.65
C LEU A 161 -3.63 16.18 7.03
N VAL A 162 -4.76 16.09 7.73
CA VAL A 162 -5.67 17.24 7.94
C VAL A 162 -5.31 18.07 9.17
N VAL A 163 -5.19 19.40 9.05
CA VAL A 163 -4.66 20.33 10.09
C VAL A 163 -5.24 20.18 11.51
N ASP A 164 -6.47 19.70 11.70
CA ASP A 164 -7.18 19.78 13.00
C ASP A 164 -7.61 18.44 13.64
N GLU A 165 -7.20 17.28 13.11
CA GLU A 165 -7.45 16.01 13.81
C GLU A 165 -6.29 15.65 14.76
N LEU A 166 -6.62 15.51 16.06
CA LEU A 166 -5.73 15.22 17.20
C LEU A 166 -5.10 13.80 17.19
N MET A 167 -4.55 13.36 16.06
CA MET A 167 -3.73 12.16 15.97
C MET A 167 -2.24 12.54 15.98
N GLN A 168 -1.45 11.86 16.82
CA GLN A 168 0.01 12.05 16.84
C GLN A 168 0.61 11.74 15.46
N GLY A 169 1.41 12.66 14.90
CA GLY A 169 2.08 12.50 13.60
C GLY A 169 1.37 13.13 12.41
N ASN A 170 0.32 13.92 12.65
CA ASN A 170 -0.36 14.71 11.64
C ASN A 170 0.56 15.79 11.03
N ARG A 171 0.50 15.93 9.70
CA ARG A 171 1.37 16.84 8.94
C ARG A 171 0.73 18.17 8.56
N GLY A 172 -0.60 18.30 8.69
CA GLY A 172 -1.32 19.54 8.37
C GLY A 172 -1.21 19.98 6.90
N TYR A 173 -1.13 19.03 5.98
CA TYR A 173 -1.04 19.29 4.54
C TYR A 173 -2.40 19.49 3.87
N LEU A 174 -3.48 19.10 4.54
CA LEU A 174 -4.85 19.22 4.04
C LEU A 174 -5.72 20.06 4.97
N ASP A 175 -6.62 20.83 4.37
CA ASP A 175 -7.77 21.48 5.02
C ASP A 175 -9.06 20.84 4.48
N VAL A 176 -10.16 20.95 5.24
CA VAL A 176 -11.47 20.42 4.89
C VAL A 176 -12.50 21.54 4.87
N THR A 177 -13.05 21.81 3.68
CA THR A 177 -14.24 22.64 3.52
C THR A 177 -15.49 21.78 3.73
N ILE A 178 -16.36 22.20 4.64
CA ILE A 178 -17.64 21.52 4.92
C ILE A 178 -18.79 22.37 4.38
N THR A 179 -19.59 21.79 3.49
CA THR A 179 -20.87 22.34 3.07
C THR A 179 -22.02 21.44 3.50
N TYR A 180 -23.19 22.03 3.77
CA TYR A 180 -24.36 21.27 4.20
C TYR A 180 -25.34 21.16 3.05
N VAL A 181 -25.54 19.94 2.55
CA VAL A 181 -26.41 19.69 1.40
C VAL A 181 -27.70 19.05 1.89
N GLN A 182 -28.82 19.65 1.51
CA GLN A 182 -30.14 19.05 1.75
C GLN A 182 -30.42 17.96 0.72
N TYR A 183 -30.93 16.83 1.19
CA TYR A 183 -31.35 15.73 0.32
C TYR A 183 -32.73 15.22 0.75
N LYS A 184 -33.46 14.67 -0.21
CA LYS A 184 -34.77 14.06 0.05
C LYS A 184 -34.56 12.68 0.67
N VAL A 185 -35.15 12.46 1.84
CA VAL A 185 -35.09 11.18 2.55
C VAL A 185 -35.97 10.17 1.82
N ARG A 186 -35.43 8.97 1.62
CA ARG A 186 -36.15 7.83 1.05
C ARG A 186 -36.47 6.83 2.16
N ASP A 187 -37.59 6.12 2.04
CA ASP A 187 -37.95 5.03 2.93
C ASP A 187 -37.06 3.79 2.69
N HIS A 188 -37.30 2.73 3.47
CA HIS A 188 -36.56 1.47 3.37
C HIS A 188 -36.71 0.76 2.00
N ASN A 189 -37.72 1.12 1.20
CA ASN A 189 -37.95 0.59 -0.15
C ASN A 189 -37.40 1.52 -1.24
N GLY A 190 -36.74 2.63 -0.86
CA GLY A 190 -36.20 3.62 -1.78
C GLY A 190 -37.24 4.61 -2.32
N ALA A 191 -38.49 4.53 -1.88
CA ALA A 191 -39.54 5.49 -2.25
C ALA A 191 -39.36 6.81 -1.50
N LEU A 192 -39.74 7.93 -2.13
CA LEU A 192 -39.80 9.20 -1.43
C LEU A 192 -41.03 9.21 -0.53
N TYR A 193 -40.89 9.76 0.68
CA TYR A 193 -42.04 10.04 1.54
C TYR A 193 -42.98 11.07 0.89
N ASP A 194 -44.28 10.96 1.19
CA ASP A 194 -45.31 11.95 0.86
C ASP A 194 -46.02 12.40 2.14
N PRO A 195 -45.83 13.65 2.61
CA PRO A 195 -45.01 14.70 2.01
C PRO A 195 -43.49 14.42 2.13
N PRO A 196 -42.64 15.04 1.28
CA PRO A 196 -41.20 14.78 1.29
C PRO A 196 -40.54 15.26 2.57
N HIS A 197 -39.78 14.36 3.20
CA HIS A 197 -38.88 14.69 4.30
C HIS A 197 -37.49 15.05 3.75
N TYR A 198 -36.86 16.07 4.36
CA TYR A 198 -35.51 16.51 3.99
C TYR A 198 -34.53 16.16 5.12
N GLY A 199 -33.42 15.55 4.73
CA GLY A 199 -32.24 15.36 5.58
C GLY A 199 -31.18 16.37 5.19
N THR A 200 -30.23 16.60 6.09
CA THR A 200 -29.01 17.35 5.79
C THR A 200 -27.83 16.40 5.96
N ARG A 201 -26.86 16.45 5.04
CA ARG A 201 -25.59 15.75 5.20
C ARG A 201 -24.43 16.72 4.99
N ASP A 202 -23.34 16.45 5.67
CA ASP A 202 -22.06 17.10 5.41
C ASP A 202 -21.54 16.64 4.05
N ASP A 203 -21.15 17.59 3.22
CA ASP A 203 -20.39 17.38 2.00
C ASP A 203 -19.03 18.05 2.15
N ARG A 204 -17.99 17.22 2.19
CA ARG A 204 -16.64 17.58 2.65
C ARG A 204 -15.66 17.50 1.49
N HIS A 205 -14.92 18.57 1.27
CA HIS A 205 -13.89 18.67 0.23
C HIS A 205 -12.53 18.99 0.84
N TYR A 206 -11.51 18.28 0.40
CA TYR A 206 -10.14 18.41 0.88
C TYR A 206 -9.33 19.30 -0.05
N HIS A 207 -8.56 20.21 0.53
CA HIS A 207 -7.72 21.14 -0.19
C HIS A 207 -6.30 21.11 0.36
N LEU A 208 -5.30 21.34 -0.49
CA LEU A 208 -3.93 21.54 -0.02
C LEU A 208 -3.85 22.84 0.79
N THR A 209 -3.25 22.74 1.98
CA THR A 209 -2.80 23.92 2.72
C THR A 209 -1.55 24.52 2.06
N ASP A 210 -1.14 25.72 2.49
CA ASP A 210 0.13 26.30 2.06
C ASP A 210 1.33 25.38 2.41
N ALA A 211 1.28 24.72 3.57
CA ALA A 211 2.31 23.75 3.98
C ALA A 211 2.29 22.50 3.09
N GLY A 212 1.10 21.97 2.77
CA GLY A 212 0.94 20.83 1.86
C GLY A 212 1.44 21.14 0.45
N ARG A 213 1.12 22.33 -0.06
CA ARG A 213 1.60 22.81 -1.37
C ARG A 213 3.11 23.01 -1.37
N ALA A 214 3.68 23.60 -0.33
CA ALA A 214 5.12 23.79 -0.20
C ALA A 214 5.86 22.44 -0.21
N HIS A 215 5.41 21.48 0.61
CA HIS A 215 5.96 20.12 0.66
C HIS A 215 5.86 19.42 -0.71
N TYR A 216 4.72 19.56 -1.39
CA TYR A 216 4.52 18.98 -2.71
C TYR A 216 5.54 19.53 -3.71
N VAL A 217 5.62 20.85 -3.85
CA VAL A 217 6.51 21.53 -4.82
C VAL A 217 7.98 21.24 -4.51
N GLU A 218 8.38 21.25 -3.24
CA GLU A 218 9.76 21.03 -2.83
C GLU A 218 10.24 19.60 -3.14
N HIS A 219 9.34 18.61 -3.06
CA HIS A 219 9.73 17.20 -3.06
C HIS A 219 9.17 16.37 -4.22
N VAL A 220 8.36 16.93 -5.12
CA VAL A 220 7.74 16.19 -6.25
C VAL A 220 8.76 15.43 -7.09
N ALA A 221 9.93 16.01 -7.36
CA ALA A 221 11.00 15.34 -8.13
C ALA A 221 11.51 14.08 -7.42
N VAL A 222 11.75 14.16 -6.10
CA VAL A 222 12.19 13.01 -5.30
C VAL A 222 11.09 11.95 -5.21
N TYR A 223 9.82 12.36 -5.11
CA TYR A 223 8.72 11.42 -5.10
C TYR A 223 8.50 10.71 -6.44
N ARG A 224 8.74 11.37 -7.58
CA ARG A 224 8.73 10.73 -8.91
C ARG A 224 9.82 9.65 -9.03
N GLU A 225 10.97 9.85 -8.39
CA GLU A 225 12.01 8.81 -8.31
C GLU A 225 11.63 7.67 -7.35
N LEU A 226 11.03 7.99 -6.20
CA LEU A 226 10.63 7.00 -5.20
C LEU A 226 9.41 6.16 -5.64
N TYR A 227 8.47 6.78 -6.35
CA TYR A 227 7.18 6.22 -6.74
C TYR A 227 6.87 6.53 -8.22
N PRO A 228 7.62 5.94 -9.17
CA PRO A 228 7.50 6.27 -10.59
C PRO A 228 6.13 5.92 -11.20
N ASP A 229 5.36 5.04 -10.53
CA ASP A 229 4.01 4.64 -10.97
C ASP A 229 2.91 5.64 -10.55
N ILE A 230 3.26 6.68 -9.79
CA ILE A 230 2.34 7.77 -9.46
C ILE A 230 2.63 8.93 -10.40
N ASP A 231 1.68 9.23 -11.28
CA ASP A 231 1.72 10.43 -12.11
C ASP A 231 1.44 11.66 -11.22
N ALA A 232 2.50 12.27 -10.70
CA ALA A 232 2.41 13.47 -9.89
C ALA A 232 2.57 14.70 -10.78
N PRO A 233 1.53 15.51 -11.05
CA PRO A 233 1.63 16.69 -11.91
C PRO A 233 2.47 17.81 -11.27
N ASP A 234 3.03 18.70 -12.09
CA ASP A 234 3.60 19.93 -11.56
C ASP A 234 2.47 20.88 -11.13
N LEU A 235 2.51 21.36 -9.89
CA LEU A 235 1.60 22.39 -9.43
C LEU A 235 2.07 23.77 -9.92
N PRO A 236 1.14 24.66 -10.32
CA PRO A 236 1.50 26.05 -10.58
C PRO A 236 2.11 26.64 -9.30
N THR A 237 3.31 27.20 -9.43
CA THR A 237 3.94 28.00 -8.38
C THR A 237 3.10 29.25 -8.25
N ASN A 238 2.24 29.34 -7.22
CA ASN A 238 1.48 30.55 -6.99
C ASN A 238 2.46 31.71 -6.80
N THR A 239 2.46 32.63 -7.75
CA THR A 239 3.03 33.96 -7.58
C THR A 239 2.28 34.60 -6.43
N PRO A 240 2.96 35.16 -5.40
CA PRO A 240 2.27 35.79 -4.29
C PRO A 240 1.32 36.86 -4.84
N MET A 241 0.05 36.82 -4.41
CA MET A 241 -0.91 37.86 -4.68
C MET A 241 -0.29 39.22 -4.31
N PRO A 242 -0.31 40.22 -5.21
CA PRO A 242 0.18 41.54 -4.86
C PRO A 242 -0.64 42.03 -3.67
N THR A 243 0.05 42.36 -2.58
CA THR A 243 -0.54 43.01 -1.42
C THR A 243 -1.18 44.30 -1.92
N GLU A 244 -2.51 44.36 -1.95
CA GLU A 244 -3.21 45.62 -2.18
C GLU A 244 -2.80 46.57 -1.05
N ALA A 245 -1.90 47.49 -1.39
CA ALA A 245 -1.62 48.64 -0.56
C ALA A 245 -2.91 49.45 -0.45
N SER A 246 -3.51 49.40 0.74
CA SER A 246 -4.55 50.35 1.13
C SER A 246 -3.95 51.74 1.12
N GLY A 247 -4.35 52.55 0.14
CA GLY A 247 -4.23 54.01 0.13
C GLY A 247 -5.57 54.65 0.42
#